data_AF-A0A5Q4TFN8-F1
#
_entry.id   AF-A0A5Q4TFN8-F1
#
_cell.length_a   1.000
_cell.length_b   1.000
_cell.length_c   1.000
_cell.angle_alpha   90.00
_cell.angle_beta   90.00
_cell.angle_gamma   90.00
#
_symmetry.space_group_name_H-M   'P 1'
#
loop_
_entity.id
_entity.type
_entity.pdbx_description
1 polymer ?
#
loop_
_entity_poly.entity_id
_entity_poly.type
_entity_poly.pdbx_seq_one_letter_code
_entity_poly.pdbx_strand_id
1 'polypeptide(L)'
;MEGRMTPENRARTEASARLVRQELEKLRAEGGSGEYGVFPDARVVAALGRLGCGEEHGVHVGNGWYSVHTGTGCVSGRVTKDELTGSVHGAYAEPQPGAGPCVENRGGH
;
A
#
# COMPACT_ATOMS: atom_id res chain seq x y z
N MET A 1 -16.26 8.98 -7.14
CA MET A 1 -16.14 10.11 -6.18
C MET A 1 -15.09 9.75 -5.16
N GLU A 2 -13.91 10.37 -5.25
CA GLU A 2 -12.91 10.35 -4.17
C GLU A 2 -13.58 10.80 -2.86
N GLY A 3 -13.67 9.91 -1.87
CA GLY A 3 -14.20 10.24 -0.56
C GLY A 3 -13.36 11.37 0.03
N ARG A 4 -13.94 12.57 0.15
CA ARG A 4 -13.21 13.78 0.52
C ARG A 4 -12.67 13.61 1.94
N MET A 5 -11.38 13.31 2.06
CA MET A 5 -10.72 13.20 3.36
C MET A 5 -10.76 14.55 4.07
N THR A 6 -11.01 14.52 5.38
CA THR A 6 -10.76 15.71 6.20
C THR A 6 -9.25 16.02 6.18
N PRO A 7 -8.84 17.29 6.35
CA PRO A 7 -7.42 17.65 6.42
C PRO A 7 -6.65 16.84 7.47
N GLU A 8 -7.31 16.52 8.59
CA GLU A 8 -6.74 15.71 9.66
C GLU A 8 -6.52 14.24 9.25
N ASN A 9 -7.51 13.61 8.59
CA ASN A 9 -7.36 12.23 8.09
C ASN A 9 -6.29 12.16 6.99
N ARG A 10 -6.21 13.20 6.16
CA ARG A 10 -5.16 13.32 5.14
C ARG A 10 -3.78 13.39 5.79
N ALA A 11 -3.58 14.28 6.77
CA ALA A 11 -2.30 14.42 7.46
C ALA A 11 -1.87 13.11 8.18
N ARG A 12 -2.83 12.40 8.79
CA ARG A 12 -2.61 11.07 9.41
C ARG A 12 -2.22 10.00 8.39
N THR A 13 -2.89 9.98 7.25
CA THR A 13 -2.57 9.02 6.18
C THR A 13 -1.24 9.35 5.50
N GLU A 14 -0.91 10.63 5.31
CA GLU A 14 0.40 11.07 4.82
C GLU A 14 1.53 10.72 5.80
N ALA A 15 1.28 10.81 7.11
CA ALA A 15 2.23 10.33 8.12
C ALA A 15 2.46 8.81 8.02
N SER A 16 1.38 8.05 7.84
CA SER A 16 1.46 6.60 7.63
C SER A 16 2.18 6.25 6.33
N ALA A 17 1.92 6.99 5.24
CA ALA A 17 2.59 6.81 3.96
C ALA A 17 4.11 7.03 4.06
N ARG A 18 4.56 7.98 4.90
CA ARG A 18 5.99 8.18 5.17
C ARG A 18 6.62 6.96 5.85
N LEU A 19 5.93 6.36 6.83
CA LEU A 19 6.41 5.16 7.51
C LEU A 19 6.48 3.96 6.56
N VAL A 20 5.44 3.75 5.76
CA VAL A 20 5.40 2.71 4.72
C VAL A 20 6.55 2.88 3.74
N ARG A 21 6.76 4.12 3.25
CA ARG A 21 7.85 4.41 2.34
C ARG A 21 9.21 4.07 2.96
N GLN A 22 9.48 4.48 4.19
CA GLN A 22 10.76 4.19 4.87
C GLN A 22 11.02 2.69 5.00
N GLU A 23 10.01 1.90 5.33
CA GLU A 23 10.18 0.45 5.47
C GLU A 23 10.40 -0.24 4.11
N LEU A 24 9.72 0.23 3.06
CA LEU A 24 9.96 -0.25 1.69
C LEU A 24 11.31 0.22 1.13
N GLU A 25 11.84 1.37 1.57
CA GLU A 25 13.21 1.81 1.24
C GLU A 25 14.26 0.88 1.85
N LYS A 26 14.04 0.40 3.08
CA LYS A 26 14.92 -0.62 3.68
C LYS A 26 14.88 -1.92 2.88
N LEU A 27 13.69 -2.39 2.52
CA LEU A 27 13.53 -3.57 1.66
C LEU A 27 14.30 -3.42 0.34
N ARG A 28 14.28 -2.23 -0.27
CA ARG A 28 15.06 -1.94 -1.49
C ARG A 28 16.56 -1.98 -1.23
N ALA A 29 17.03 -1.42 -0.11
CA ALA A 29 18.44 -1.42 0.27
C ALA A 29 18.97 -2.82 0.58
N GLU A 30 18.14 -3.70 1.14
CA GLU A 30 18.46 -5.11 1.40
C GLU A 30 18.59 -5.93 0.10
N GLY A 31 18.05 -5.45 -1.02
CA GLY A 31 18.12 -6.13 -2.32
C GLY A 31 17.29 -7.41 -2.37
N GLY A 32 17.61 -8.29 -3.33
CA GLY A 32 16.85 -9.54 -3.56
C GLY A 32 15.53 -9.34 -4.31
N SER A 33 15.50 -8.35 -5.22
CA SER A 33 14.47 -8.27 -6.24
C SER A 33 14.59 -9.46 -7.20
N GLY A 34 13.46 -10.07 -7.56
CA GLY A 34 13.38 -11.11 -8.57
C GLY A 34 13.35 -10.55 -9.99
N GLU A 35 12.63 -11.25 -10.86
CA GLU A 35 12.50 -10.89 -12.27
C GLU A 35 11.95 -9.47 -12.45
N TYR A 36 12.46 -8.75 -13.44
CA TYR A 36 12.08 -7.36 -13.74
C TYR A 36 12.20 -6.38 -12.55
N GLY A 37 13.04 -6.69 -11.55
CA GLY A 37 13.22 -5.84 -10.38
C GLY A 37 12.05 -5.88 -9.39
N VAL A 38 11.11 -6.83 -9.54
CA VAL A 38 9.97 -6.99 -8.63
C VAL A 38 10.39 -7.75 -7.37
N PHE A 39 10.05 -7.23 -6.20
CA PHE A 39 10.29 -7.97 -4.95
C PHE A 39 9.24 -9.08 -4.79
N PRO A 40 9.61 -10.24 -4.22
CA PRO A 40 8.63 -11.26 -3.86
C PRO A 40 7.56 -10.66 -2.94
N ASP A 41 6.28 -10.90 -3.24
CA ASP A 41 5.16 -10.31 -2.50
C ASP A 41 5.27 -10.59 -1.00
N ALA A 42 5.66 -11.81 -0.62
CA ALA A 42 5.90 -12.20 0.77
C ALA A 42 6.91 -11.30 1.51
N ARG A 43 7.93 -10.78 0.81
CA ARG A 43 8.91 -9.86 1.42
C ARG A 43 8.33 -8.46 1.62
N VAL A 44 7.53 -7.99 0.68
CA VAL A 44 6.81 -6.71 0.81
C VAL A 44 5.80 -6.81 1.94
N VAL A 45 5.02 -7.90 2.01
CA VAL A 45 4.07 -8.16 3.11
C VAL A 45 4.80 -8.24 4.45
N ALA A 46 5.95 -8.93 4.52
CA ALA A 46 6.74 -8.99 5.76
C ALA A 46 7.28 -7.62 6.19
N ALA A 47 7.72 -6.79 5.24
CA ALA A 47 8.16 -5.42 5.52
C ALA A 47 7.00 -4.58 6.07
N LEU A 48 5.83 -4.62 5.42
CA LEU A 48 4.63 -3.92 5.87
C LEU A 48 4.11 -4.46 7.22
N GLY A 49 4.25 -5.76 7.48
CA GLY A 49 3.88 -6.39 8.74
C GLY A 49 4.65 -5.86 9.96
N ARG A 50 5.89 -5.36 9.77
CA ARG A 50 6.65 -4.69 10.84
C ARG A 50 6.00 -3.38 11.32
N LEU A 51 5.16 -2.78 10.47
CA LEU A 51 4.36 -1.60 10.80
C LEU A 51 2.97 -1.97 11.36
N GLY A 52 2.69 -3.26 11.54
CA GLY A 52 1.36 -3.77 11.88
C GLY A 52 0.39 -3.82 10.69
N CYS A 53 0.88 -3.65 9.47
CA CYS A 53 0.07 -3.73 8.25
C CYS A 53 0.15 -5.15 7.68
N GLY A 54 -0.84 -5.99 8.01
CA GLY A 54 -0.99 -7.36 7.50
C GLY A 54 -2.17 -7.52 6.52
N GLU A 55 -2.30 -8.69 5.90
CA GLU A 55 -3.44 -9.02 5.01
C GLU A 55 -4.79 -8.85 5.74
N GLU A 56 -4.86 -9.23 7.01
CA GLU A 56 -6.01 -9.03 7.91
C GLU A 56 -6.38 -7.55 8.14
N HIS A 57 -5.45 -6.64 7.87
CA HIS A 57 -5.61 -5.19 7.99
C HIS A 57 -5.68 -4.50 6.62
N GLY A 58 -5.81 -5.28 5.56
CA GLY A 58 -6.09 -4.76 4.23
C GLY A 58 -4.87 -4.40 3.40
N VAL A 59 -3.76 -5.11 3.62
CA VAL A 59 -2.60 -5.05 2.73
C VAL A 59 -2.87 -5.87 1.47
N HIS A 60 -2.58 -5.29 0.32
CA HIS A 60 -2.55 -5.96 -0.97
C HIS A 60 -1.20 -5.73 -1.64
N VAL A 61 -0.57 -6.80 -2.13
CA VAL A 61 0.70 -6.73 -2.86
C VAL A 61 0.60 -7.62 -4.09
N GLY A 62 1.15 -7.16 -5.21
CA GLY A 62 1.32 -7.99 -6.40
C GLY A 62 1.98 -7.25 -7.55
N ASN A 63 2.80 -7.93 -8.34
CA ASN A 63 3.44 -7.40 -9.55
C ASN A 63 4.19 -6.06 -9.33
N GLY A 64 4.85 -5.91 -8.18
CA GLY A 64 5.56 -4.68 -7.81
C GLY A 64 4.65 -3.52 -7.41
N TRP A 65 3.37 -3.78 -7.12
CA TRP A 65 2.44 -2.85 -6.51
C TRP A 65 2.18 -3.21 -5.05
N TYR A 66 1.90 -2.19 -4.24
CA TYR A 66 1.43 -2.35 -2.88
C TYR A 66 0.26 -1.40 -2.61
N SER A 67 -0.62 -1.81 -1.71
CA SER A 67 -1.67 -0.98 -1.14
C SER A 67 -1.91 -1.35 0.32
N VAL A 68 -2.11 -0.33 1.17
CA VAL A 68 -2.24 -0.47 2.62
C VAL A 68 -3.36 0.43 3.11
N HIS A 69 -4.32 -0.13 3.84
CA HIS A 69 -5.33 0.65 4.56
C HIS A 69 -4.80 1.09 5.94
N THR A 70 -4.86 2.38 6.24
CA THR A 70 -4.30 2.98 7.47
C THR A 70 -5.35 3.22 8.55
N GLY A 71 -6.59 2.76 8.34
CA GLY A 71 -7.75 3.05 9.18
C GLY A 71 -8.43 4.38 8.87
N THR A 72 -7.70 5.35 8.28
CA THR A 72 -8.23 6.67 7.90
C THR A 72 -8.20 6.94 6.40
N GLY A 73 -7.46 6.13 5.65
CA GLY A 73 -7.30 6.21 4.20
C GLY A 73 -6.50 5.01 3.68
N CYS A 74 -6.13 5.07 2.40
CA CYS A 74 -5.27 4.07 1.78
C CYS A 74 -3.97 4.71 1.30
N VAL A 75 -2.89 3.94 1.34
CA VAL A 75 -1.61 4.27 0.73
C VAL A 75 -1.31 3.22 -0.32
N SER A 76 -1.17 3.63 -1.58
CA SER A 76 -0.82 2.70 -2.66
C SER A 76 0.27 3.26 -3.55
N GLY A 77 1.06 2.37 -4.15
CA GLY A 77 2.12 2.75 -5.05
C GLY A 77 2.88 1.55 -5.60
N ARG A 78 3.99 1.84 -6.26
CA ARG A 78 4.91 0.83 -6.81
C ARG A 78 6.10 0.65 -5.91
N VAL A 79 6.54 -0.59 -5.77
CA VAL A 79 7.75 -1.00 -5.09
C VAL A 79 8.50 -2.01 -5.95
N THR A 80 9.52 -1.51 -6.64
CA THR A 80 10.48 -2.30 -7.42
C THR A 80 11.90 -1.87 -7.05
N LYS A 81 12.89 -2.60 -7.54
CA LYS A 81 14.30 -2.24 -7.38
C LYS A 81 14.56 -0.81 -7.84
N ASP A 82 13.96 -0.39 -8.95
CA ASP A 82 14.23 0.90 -9.60
C ASP A 82 13.26 2.00 -9.15
N GLU A 83 12.04 1.64 -8.76
CA GLU A 83 10.94 2.58 -8.50
C GLU A 83 10.31 2.38 -7.12
N LEU A 84 10.13 3.48 -6.38
CA LEU A 84 9.30 3.52 -5.17
C LEU A 84 8.42 4.76 -5.18
N THR A 85 7.13 4.54 -5.40
CA THR A 85 6.09 5.58 -5.39
C THR A 85 5.09 5.32 -4.27
N GLY A 86 4.33 6.34 -3.90
CA GLY A 86 3.30 6.24 -2.87
C GLY A 86 2.34 7.42 -2.97
N SER A 87 1.06 7.12 -3.05
CA SER A 87 -0.04 8.07 -3.13
C SER A 87 -1.04 7.78 -2.02
N VAL A 88 -1.62 8.86 -1.49
CA VAL A 88 -2.65 8.78 -0.44
C VAL A 88 -4.02 8.92 -1.08
N HIS A 89 -4.91 8.01 -0.71
CA HIS A 89 -6.29 7.95 -1.18
C HIS A 89 -7.24 7.97 0.00
N GLY A 90 -8.44 8.56 -0.18
CA GLY A 90 -9.50 8.43 0.82
C GLY A 90 -9.95 6.97 0.96
N ALA A 91 -10.35 6.58 2.17
CA ALA A 91 -10.98 5.29 2.40
C ALA A 91 -12.32 5.25 1.65
N TYR A 92 -12.39 4.55 0.52
CA TYR A 92 -13.64 4.34 -0.19
C TYR A 92 -14.44 3.26 0.56
N ALA A 93 -15.63 3.59 1.06
CA ALA A 93 -16.58 2.62 1.64
C ALA A 93 -17.19 1.77 0.49
N GLU A 94 -17.35 0.45 0.52
CA GLU A 94 -17.25 -0.63 1.53
C GLU A 94 -16.37 -1.76 0.95
N PRO A 95 -15.59 -2.51 1.75
CA PRO A 95 -15.03 -3.78 1.29
C PRO A 95 -16.18 -4.78 1.14
N GLN A 96 -16.39 -5.31 -0.08
CA GLN A 96 -17.16 -6.55 -0.21
C GLN A 96 -16.46 -7.63 0.64
N PRO A 97 -17.20 -8.42 1.42
CA PRO A 97 -16.60 -9.52 2.18
C PRO A 97 -15.85 -10.45 1.22
N GLY A 98 -14.52 -10.51 1.35
CA GLY A 98 -13.63 -11.30 0.50
C GLY A 98 -12.74 -10.51 -0.47
N ALA A 99 -12.92 -9.18 -0.59
CA ALA A 99 -12.01 -8.31 -1.32
C ALA A 99 -11.26 -7.41 -0.33
N GLY A 100 -9.92 -7.51 -0.30
CA GLY A 100 -9.11 -6.59 0.50
C GLY A 100 -9.48 -5.11 0.21
N PRO A 101 -9.39 -4.20 1.19
CA PRO A 101 -10.01 -2.86 1.19
C PRO A 101 -9.30 -1.82 0.32
N CYS A 102 -8.70 -2.25 -0.79
CA CYS A 102 -7.79 -1.44 -1.59
C CYS A 102 -8.00 -1.70 -3.09
N VAL A 103 -9.20 -1.42 -3.60
CA VAL A 103 -9.46 -1.49 -5.05
C VAL A 103 -9.56 -0.09 -5.67
N GLU A 104 -8.69 0.17 -6.63
CA GLU A 104 -8.97 1.11 -7.72
C GLU A 104 -9.86 0.38 -8.73
N ASN A 105 -11.14 0.73 -8.84
CA ASN A 105 -12.00 0.20 -9.90
C ASN A 105 -11.60 0.87 -11.24
N ARG A 106 -10.90 0.12 -12.10
CA ARG A 106 -10.47 0.54 -13.44
C ARG A 106 -11.26 -0.08 -14.60
N GLY A 107 -12.44 -0.66 -14.39
CA GLY A 107 -13.18 -1.24 -15.50
C GLY A 107 -14.60 -1.63 -15.17
N GLY A 108 -15.56 -0.86 -15.67
CA GLY A 108 -16.91 -1.33 -15.87
C GLY A 108 -16.92 -2.48 -16.88
N HIS A 109 -17.74 -3.49 -16.61
CA HIS A 109 -18.20 -4.47 -17.58
C HIS A 109 -19.62 -4.08 -18.00
#